data_AF-A0A4Q6ALP9-F1
#
_entry.id   AF-A0A4Q6ALP9-F1
#
_cell.length_a   1.000
_cell.length_b   1.000
_cell.length_c   1.000
_cell.angle_alpha   90.00
_cell.angle_beta   90.00
_cell.angle_gamma   90.00
#
_symmetry.space_group_name_H-M   'P 1'
#
loop_
_entity.id
_entity.type
_entity.pdbx_description
1 polymer ?
#
loop_
_entity_poly.entity_id
_entity_poly.type
_entity_poly.pdbx_seq_one_letter_code
_entity_poly.pdbx_strand_id
1 'polypeptide(L)'
;MEQRRHAPAVTRGRTRDAATIFDENAVLLLSSSPAIGDMLRQHAWRPLFIEQRELLLQECRIQLFGHALMEKLVKPYKAITGHTWVVTAAPAVLDLPASEMRAWLDATVAMQLQDGLNTSHFTHLPVLGVPGWWPMQDEAFYADAAVFRPLR
;
A
#
# COMPACT_ATOMS: atom_id res chain seq x y z
N MET A 1 -8.81 2.36 -46.00
CA MET A 1 -7.51 2.38 -45.30
C MET A 1 -7.78 2.36 -43.81
N GLU A 2 -7.81 1.19 -43.20
CA GLU A 2 -8.12 1.05 -41.77
C GLU A 2 -6.82 0.69 -41.03
N GLN A 3 -6.18 1.68 -40.44
CA GLN A 3 -5.00 1.48 -39.60
C GLN A 3 -5.46 0.91 -38.24
N ARG A 4 -5.47 -0.42 -38.13
CA ARG A 4 -5.53 -1.11 -36.85
C ARG A 4 -4.24 -0.84 -36.08
N ARG A 5 -4.29 0.11 -35.14
CA ARG A 5 -3.22 0.34 -34.15
C ARG A 5 -3.08 -0.89 -33.26
N HIS A 6 -2.08 -1.71 -33.55
CA HIS A 6 -1.67 -2.84 -32.73
C HIS A 6 -0.96 -2.28 -31.47
N ALA A 7 -1.67 -2.14 -30.36
CA ALA A 7 -1.02 -1.93 -29.06
C ALA A 7 -0.16 -3.17 -28.75
N PRO A 8 1.12 -3.02 -28.36
CA PRO A 8 2.05 -4.14 -28.32
C PRO A 8 1.71 -5.10 -27.17
N ALA A 9 1.86 -6.40 -27.40
CA ALA A 9 1.60 -7.47 -26.43
C ALA A 9 2.34 -7.29 -25.09
N VAL A 10 3.47 -6.59 -25.08
CA VAL A 10 4.27 -6.27 -23.90
C VAL A 10 3.54 -5.34 -22.92
N THR A 11 2.77 -4.35 -23.43
CA THR A 11 1.99 -3.44 -22.58
C THR A 11 0.84 -4.19 -21.90
N ARG A 12 0.19 -5.11 -22.63
CA ARG A 12 -0.85 -5.98 -22.04
C ARG A 12 -0.31 -6.90 -20.96
N GLY A 13 0.93 -7.40 -21.10
CA GLY A 13 1.60 -8.19 -20.07
C GLY A 13 1.78 -7.41 -18.76
N ARG A 14 2.39 -6.22 -18.83
CA ARG A 14 2.65 -5.39 -17.64
C ARG A 14 1.39 -4.99 -16.89
N THR A 15 0.32 -4.62 -17.61
CA THR A 15 -0.95 -4.28 -16.97
C THR A 15 -1.61 -5.50 -16.33
N ARG A 16 -1.51 -6.68 -16.96
CA ARG A 16 -2.00 -7.94 -16.36
C ARG A 16 -1.24 -8.29 -15.09
N ASP A 17 0.09 -8.21 -15.11
CA ASP A 17 0.93 -8.48 -13.94
C ASP A 17 0.59 -7.53 -12.79
N ALA A 18 0.40 -6.24 -13.08
CA ALA A 18 0.00 -5.26 -12.09
C ALA A 18 -1.42 -5.52 -11.53
N ALA A 19 -2.37 -5.96 -12.39
CA ALA A 19 -3.71 -6.35 -11.95
C ALA A 19 -3.68 -7.62 -11.07
N THR A 20 -2.83 -8.60 -11.41
CA THR A 20 -2.60 -9.76 -10.55
C THR A 20 -2.05 -9.34 -9.19
N ILE A 21 -1.03 -8.48 -9.15
CA ILE A 21 -0.51 -7.94 -7.88
C ILE A 21 -1.61 -7.23 -7.08
N PHE A 22 -2.45 -6.46 -7.76
CA PHE A 22 -3.55 -5.72 -7.15
C PHE A 22 -4.55 -6.67 -6.48
N ASP A 23 -5.03 -7.67 -7.22
CA ASP A 23 -5.98 -8.67 -6.71
C ASP A 23 -5.37 -9.58 -5.63
N GLU A 24 -4.08 -9.91 -5.75
CA GLU A 24 -3.45 -10.90 -4.88
C GLU A 24 -2.92 -10.34 -3.57
N ASN A 25 -2.21 -9.21 -3.63
CA ASN A 25 -1.34 -8.78 -2.54
C ASN A 25 -1.40 -7.27 -2.25
N ALA A 26 -2.44 -6.57 -2.70
CA ALA A 26 -2.56 -5.12 -2.51
C ALA A 26 -2.89 -4.69 -1.08
N VAL A 27 -2.33 -3.53 -0.75
CA VAL A 27 -2.69 -2.68 0.38
C VAL A 27 -2.99 -1.30 -0.18
N LEU A 28 -4.08 -0.68 0.24
CA LEU A 28 -4.39 0.71 -0.06
C LEU A 28 -4.02 1.55 1.15
N LEU A 29 -3.08 2.47 0.99
CA LEU A 29 -2.71 3.46 2.00
C LEU A 29 -3.35 4.79 1.62
N LEU A 30 -4.45 5.13 2.27
CA LEU A 30 -5.02 6.46 2.22
C LEU A 30 -4.14 7.39 3.07
N SER A 31 -3.60 8.46 2.50
CA SER A 31 -2.72 9.39 3.21
C SER A 31 -3.06 10.85 2.92
N SER A 32 -3.14 11.67 3.97
CA SER A 32 -3.16 13.14 3.87
C SER A 32 -1.76 13.76 3.97
N SER A 33 -0.74 12.95 4.27
CA SER A 33 0.65 13.40 4.38
C SER A 33 1.54 12.81 3.27
N PRO A 34 2.10 13.63 2.37
CA PRO A 34 3.07 13.17 1.37
C PRO A 34 4.30 12.51 1.99
N ALA A 35 4.72 12.99 3.16
CA ALA A 35 5.90 12.50 3.87
C ALA A 35 5.81 11.01 4.23
N ILE A 36 4.62 10.51 4.59
CA ILE A 36 4.41 9.08 4.86
C ILE A 36 4.64 8.25 3.61
N GLY A 37 4.08 8.68 2.47
CA GLY A 37 4.27 8.01 1.19
C GLY A 37 5.73 7.99 0.75
N ASP A 38 6.46 9.08 1.00
CA ASP A 38 7.89 9.18 0.69
C ASP A 38 8.73 8.26 1.58
N MET A 39 8.50 8.25 2.90
CA MET A 39 9.19 7.33 3.82
C MET A 39 8.93 5.87 3.45
N LEU A 40 7.69 5.54 3.05
CA LEU A 40 7.34 4.21 2.57
C LEU A 40 8.13 3.83 1.31
N ARG A 41 8.17 4.71 0.30
CA ARG A 41 8.92 4.50 -0.95
C ARG A 41 10.44 4.38 -0.72
N GLN A 42 10.96 5.10 0.26
CA GLN A 42 12.38 5.09 0.61
C GLN A 42 12.76 3.95 1.57
N HIS A 43 11.79 3.12 1.97
CA HIS A 43 11.99 2.06 2.97
C HIS A 43 12.57 2.60 4.30
N ALA A 44 12.17 3.82 4.68
CA ALA A 44 12.61 4.49 5.89
C ALA A 44 11.84 3.95 7.11
N TRP A 45 12.03 2.67 7.45
CA TRP A 45 11.18 1.94 8.40
C TRP A 45 11.18 2.48 9.82
N ARG A 46 12.36 2.85 10.33
CA ARG A 46 12.48 3.44 11.67
C ARG A 46 11.83 4.84 11.73
N PRO A 47 12.12 5.77 10.80
CA PRO A 47 11.35 7.01 10.70
C PRO A 47 9.84 6.78 10.58
N LEU A 48 9.40 5.86 9.71
CA LEU A 48 7.99 5.61 9.45
C LEU A 48 7.22 5.02 10.64
N PHE A 49 7.77 3.99 11.29
CA PHE A 49 7.02 3.21 12.29
C PHE A 49 7.34 3.55 13.75
N ILE A 50 8.48 4.21 14.00
CA ILE A 50 8.90 4.63 15.34
C ILE A 50 8.79 6.14 15.48
N GLU A 51 9.57 6.90 14.70
CA GLU A 51 9.69 8.36 14.91
C GLU A 51 8.42 9.10 14.51
N GLN A 52 7.78 8.69 13.42
CA GLN A 52 6.55 9.28 12.87
C GLN A 52 5.32 8.41 13.12
N ARG A 53 5.35 7.59 14.16
CA ARG A 53 4.26 6.68 14.53
C ARG A 53 2.93 7.40 14.70
N GLU A 54 2.93 8.53 15.41
CA GLU A 54 1.72 9.32 15.66
C GLU A 54 1.17 9.93 14.37
N LEU A 55 2.06 10.50 13.55
CA LEU A 55 1.71 11.05 12.25
C LEU A 55 1.11 9.97 11.34
N LEU A 56 1.70 8.77 11.28
CA LEU A 56 1.17 7.64 10.52
C LEU A 56 -0.25 7.26 10.98
N LEU A 57 -0.49 7.22 12.30
CA LEU A 57 -1.80 6.85 12.85
C LEU A 57 -2.87 7.93 12.65
N GLN A 58 -2.47 9.20 12.66
CA GLN A 58 -3.38 10.35 12.49
C GLN A 58 -3.69 10.58 11.00
N GLU A 59 -2.65 10.67 10.17
CA GLU A 59 -2.70 11.12 8.77
C GLU A 59 -2.83 9.98 7.76
N CYS A 60 -3.00 8.74 8.21
CA CYS A 60 -3.22 7.61 7.30
C CYS A 60 -4.29 6.64 7.74
N ARG A 61 -4.86 5.95 6.75
CA ARG A 61 -5.74 4.79 6.92
C ARG A 61 -5.29 3.69 5.98
N ILE A 62 -5.16 2.48 6.49
CA ILE A 62 -4.67 1.32 5.73
C ILE A 62 -5.82 0.35 5.52
N GLN A 63 -6.09 0.02 4.26
CA GLN A 63 -7.08 -0.96 3.86
C GLN A 63 -6.38 -2.13 3.15
N LEU A 64 -6.52 -3.33 3.71
CA LEU A 64 -6.08 -4.54 3.05
C LEU A 64 -7.08 -4.91 1.96
N PHE A 65 -6.58 -5.32 0.80
CA PHE A 65 -7.41 -5.63 -0.36
C PHE A 65 -7.06 -7.00 -0.97
N GLY A 66 -5.77 -7.29 -1.17
CA GLY A 66 -5.37 -8.51 -1.88
C GLY A 66 -5.79 -9.81 -1.18
N HIS A 67 -6.38 -10.74 -1.92
CA HIS A 67 -6.98 -11.95 -1.32
C HIS A 67 -5.96 -12.86 -0.61
N ALA A 68 -4.78 -13.03 -1.19
CA ALA A 68 -3.73 -13.93 -0.73
C ALA A 68 -2.98 -13.26 0.43
N LEU A 69 -2.90 -11.93 0.42
CA LEU A 69 -2.45 -11.18 1.59
C LEU A 69 -3.36 -11.42 2.79
N MET A 70 -4.68 -11.32 2.60
CA MET A 70 -5.64 -11.57 3.68
C MET A 70 -5.61 -13.03 4.16
N GLU A 71 -5.45 -14.00 3.26
CA GLU A 71 -5.27 -15.41 3.63
C GLU A 71 -4.03 -15.64 4.51
N LYS A 72 -2.90 -15.01 4.18
CA LYS A 72 -1.67 -15.09 5.02
C LYS A 72 -1.91 -14.57 6.44
N LEU A 73 -2.83 -13.64 6.63
CA LEU A 73 -3.15 -13.05 7.94
C LEU A 73 -4.06 -13.93 8.81
N VAL A 74 -4.62 -15.01 8.27
CA VAL A 74 -5.33 -16.04 9.07
C VAL A 74 -4.34 -16.77 10.00
N LYS A 75 -3.09 -16.97 9.54
CA LYS A 75 -1.98 -17.51 10.33
C LYS A 75 -0.75 -16.62 10.17
N PRO A 76 -0.75 -15.44 10.83
CA PRO A 76 0.20 -14.38 10.54
C PRO A 76 1.63 -14.75 10.92
N TYR A 77 2.58 -14.27 10.12
CA TYR A 77 4.02 -14.36 10.40
C TYR A 77 4.68 -13.01 10.13
N LYS A 78 5.72 -12.67 10.89
CA LYS A 78 6.32 -11.32 10.94
C LYS A 78 6.63 -10.70 9.56
N ALA A 79 7.09 -11.52 8.62
CA ALA A 79 7.59 -11.09 7.31
C ALA A 79 6.52 -10.93 6.21
N ILE A 80 5.24 -10.80 6.55
CA ILE A 80 4.19 -10.52 5.56
C ILE A 80 4.38 -9.11 4.99
N THR A 81 4.52 -9.02 3.67
CA THR A 81 4.66 -7.76 2.92
C THR A 81 3.55 -7.62 1.88
N GLY A 82 2.92 -6.45 1.85
CA GLY A 82 1.90 -6.08 0.87
C GLY A 82 2.45 -5.10 -0.18
N HIS A 83 1.85 -5.12 -1.36
CA HIS A 83 2.07 -4.13 -2.42
C HIS A 83 1.16 -2.93 -2.18
N THR A 84 1.73 -1.83 -1.72
CA THR A 84 0.99 -0.67 -1.24
C THR A 84 0.82 0.35 -2.34
N TRP A 85 -0.43 0.67 -2.65
CA TRP A 85 -0.79 1.83 -3.44
C TRP A 85 -1.11 2.99 -2.50
N VAL A 86 -0.35 4.08 -2.60
CA VAL A 86 -0.60 5.30 -1.83
C VAL A 86 -1.65 6.16 -2.52
N VAL A 87 -2.79 6.36 -1.87
CA VAL A 87 -3.89 7.20 -2.34
C VAL A 87 -3.87 8.51 -1.54
N THR A 88 -3.57 9.62 -2.20
CA THR A 88 -3.58 10.94 -1.58
C THR A 88 -5.01 11.41 -1.34
N ALA A 89 -5.29 11.89 -0.14
CA ALA A 89 -6.58 12.47 0.22
C ALA A 89 -6.43 13.73 1.07
N ALA A 90 -7.48 14.54 1.14
CA ALA A 90 -7.51 15.64 2.09
C ALA A 90 -7.73 15.09 3.52
N PRO A 91 -7.24 15.77 4.57
CA PRO A 91 -7.44 15.35 5.97
C PRO A 91 -8.92 15.07 6.30
N ALA A 92 -9.85 15.89 5.79
CA ALA A 92 -11.28 15.73 5.99
C ALA A 92 -11.84 14.36 5.53
N VAL A 93 -11.19 13.68 4.57
CA VAL A 93 -11.59 12.35 4.12
C VAL A 93 -11.29 11.29 5.20
N LEU A 94 -10.21 11.47 5.97
CA LEU A 94 -9.80 10.55 7.03
C LEU A 94 -10.67 10.65 8.29
N ASP A 95 -11.40 11.77 8.43
CA ASP A 95 -12.36 12.03 9.50
C ASP A 95 -13.76 11.52 9.17
N LEU A 96 -14.00 11.07 7.92
CA LEU A 96 -15.28 10.49 7.54
C LEU A 96 -15.56 9.20 8.33
N PRO A 97 -16.84 8.87 8.54
CA PRO A 97 -17.23 7.53 9.01
C PRO A 97 -16.61 6.44 8.13
N ALA A 98 -16.24 5.30 8.74
CA ALA A 98 -15.47 4.27 8.07
C ALA A 98 -16.09 3.76 6.75
N SER A 99 -17.44 3.69 6.68
CA SER A 99 -18.16 3.32 5.46
C SER A 99 -18.04 4.37 4.35
N GLU A 100 -18.13 5.66 4.69
CA GLU A 100 -18.03 6.76 3.73
C GLU A 100 -16.61 6.94 3.22
N MET A 101 -15.62 6.87 4.12
CA MET A 101 -14.20 6.85 3.76
C MET A 101 -13.91 5.69 2.79
N ARG A 102 -14.46 4.50 3.04
CA ARG A 102 -14.26 3.33 2.18
C ARG A 102 -14.93 3.50 0.82
N ALA A 103 -16.14 4.08 0.78
CA ALA A 103 -16.81 4.39 -0.48
C ALA A 103 -16.04 5.44 -1.30
N TRP A 104 -15.49 6.45 -0.64
CA TRP A 104 -14.62 7.45 -1.27
C TRP A 104 -13.34 6.81 -1.82
N LEU A 105 -12.70 5.92 -1.04
CA LEU A 105 -11.49 5.22 -1.45
C LEU A 105 -11.76 4.33 -2.67
N ASP A 106 -12.85 3.58 -2.65
CA ASP A 106 -13.27 2.71 -3.76
C ASP A 106 -13.49 3.53 -5.05
N ALA A 107 -14.28 4.59 -4.98
CA ALA A 107 -14.54 5.46 -6.13
C ALA A 107 -13.25 6.11 -6.68
N THR A 108 -12.35 6.53 -5.79
CA THR A 108 -11.07 7.15 -6.16
C THR A 108 -10.15 6.15 -6.86
N VAL A 109 -10.00 4.95 -6.31
CA VAL A 109 -9.17 3.88 -6.90
C VAL A 109 -9.77 3.41 -8.23
N ALA A 110 -11.09 3.23 -8.31
CA ALA A 110 -11.78 2.87 -9.54
C ALA A 110 -11.57 3.89 -10.67
N MET A 111 -11.56 5.19 -10.35
CA MET A 111 -11.23 6.26 -11.28
C MET A 111 -9.76 6.20 -11.72
N GLN A 112 -8.81 6.08 -10.79
CA GLN A 112 -7.38 5.98 -11.11
C GLN A 112 -7.05 4.74 -11.96
N LEU A 113 -7.76 3.64 -11.76
CA LEU A 113 -7.63 2.44 -12.58
C LEU A 113 -8.00 2.68 -14.05
N GLN A 114 -8.86 3.66 -14.36
CA GLN A 114 -9.19 4.03 -15.75
C GLN A 114 -7.99 4.64 -16.49
N ASP A 115 -7.08 5.30 -15.77
CA ASP A 115 -5.83 5.85 -16.31
C ASP A 115 -4.77 4.76 -16.56
N GLY A 116 -5.06 3.53 -16.12
CA GLY A 116 -4.24 2.35 -16.29
C GLY A 116 -3.48 1.94 -15.03
N LEU A 117 -3.04 0.69 -15.02
CA LEU A 117 -2.35 0.09 -13.89
C LEU A 117 -0.95 -0.37 -14.29
N ASN A 118 0.03 0.00 -13.47
CA ASN A 118 1.44 -0.34 -13.64
C ASN A 118 2.02 -0.81 -12.30
N THR A 119 2.96 -1.77 -12.35
CA THR A 119 3.66 -2.26 -11.15
C THR A 119 4.43 -1.15 -10.41
N SER A 120 4.84 -0.08 -11.10
CA SER A 120 5.48 1.08 -10.50
C SER A 120 4.56 1.92 -9.60
N HIS A 121 3.24 1.68 -9.62
CA HIS A 121 2.30 2.33 -8.69
C HIS A 121 2.40 1.77 -7.27
N PHE A 122 3.02 0.60 -7.11
CA PHE A 122 3.15 -0.07 -5.82
C PHE A 122 4.51 0.18 -5.19
N THR A 123 4.50 0.37 -3.87
CA THR A 123 5.66 0.23 -2.99
C THR A 123 5.43 -0.91 -2.00
N HIS A 124 6.37 -1.20 -1.11
CA HIS A 124 6.24 -2.31 -0.16
C HIS A 124 5.85 -1.80 1.23
N LEU A 125 4.99 -2.55 1.91
CA LEU A 125 4.67 -2.35 3.32
C LEU A 125 4.84 -3.66 4.09
N PRO A 126 5.75 -3.74 5.08
CA PRO A 126 5.74 -4.81 6.07
C PRO A 126 4.44 -4.69 6.89
N VAL A 127 3.47 -5.56 6.60
CA VAL A 127 2.08 -5.42 7.06
C VAL A 127 2.00 -5.49 8.59
N LEU A 128 2.72 -6.42 9.19
CA LEU A 128 2.80 -6.55 10.66
C LEU A 128 3.78 -5.55 11.29
N GLY A 129 4.41 -4.69 10.48
CA GLY A 129 5.15 -3.52 10.94
C GLY A 129 4.24 -2.33 11.26
N VAL A 130 3.00 -2.32 10.77
CA VAL A 130 2.05 -1.23 11.04
C VAL A 130 1.77 -1.14 12.54
N PRO A 131 1.94 0.05 13.15
CA PRO A 131 1.66 0.30 14.56
C PRO A 131 0.35 -0.32 15.08
N GLY A 132 0.45 -1.18 16.09
CA GLY A 132 -0.68 -1.82 16.76
C GLY A 132 -1.16 -3.13 16.13
N TRP A 133 -0.57 -3.58 15.01
CA TRP A 133 -1.00 -4.80 14.31
C TRP A 133 -0.25 -6.06 14.75
N TRP A 134 0.84 -5.91 15.51
CA TRP A 134 1.60 -7.01 16.07
C TRP A 134 2.05 -6.68 17.51
N PRO A 135 2.15 -7.67 18.42
CA PRO A 135 2.69 -7.44 19.75
C PRO A 135 4.18 -7.03 19.69
N MET A 136 4.61 -6.29 20.72
CA MET A 136 6.03 -5.97 20.95
C MET A 136 6.73 -5.29 19.77
N GLN A 137 6.06 -4.32 19.15
CA GLN A 137 6.63 -3.47 18.09
C GLN A 137 7.56 -2.39 18.68
N ASP A 138 8.68 -2.81 19.28
CA ASP A 138 9.74 -1.95 19.81
C ASP A 138 10.92 -1.78 18.83
N GLU A 139 11.96 -1.05 19.24
CA GLU A 139 13.19 -0.85 18.43
C GLU A 139 13.82 -2.18 17.99
N ALA A 140 13.82 -3.22 18.82
CA ALA A 140 14.39 -4.52 18.47
C ALA A 140 13.54 -5.24 17.41
N PHE A 141 12.21 -5.11 17.49
CA PHE A 141 11.32 -5.62 16.46
C PHE A 141 11.60 -5.01 15.09
N TYR A 142 11.75 -3.68 15.02
CA TYR A 142 12.02 -2.93 13.78
C TYR A 142 13.48 -3.00 13.31
N ALA A 143 14.43 -3.36 14.18
CA ALA A 143 15.83 -3.60 13.82
C ALA A 143 16.07 -4.90 13.03
N ASP A 144 15.05 -5.76 12.92
CA ASP A 144 15.15 -7.00 12.16
C ASP A 144 15.23 -6.76 10.64
N ALA A 145 16.47 -6.72 10.14
CA ALA A 145 16.78 -6.51 8.74
C ALA A 145 16.29 -7.65 7.81
N ALA A 146 15.81 -8.80 8.32
CA ALA A 146 15.18 -9.79 7.47
C ALA A 146 13.81 -9.31 6.96
N VAL A 147 13.13 -8.47 7.75
CA VAL A 147 11.79 -7.91 7.49
C VAL A 147 11.89 -6.45 7.04
N PHE A 148 12.61 -5.62 7.79
CA PHE A 148 12.72 -4.17 7.61
C PHE A 148 13.98 -3.82 6.81
N ARG A 149 14.01 -4.25 5.53
CA ARG A 149 15.16 -4.04 4.64
C ARG A 149 15.20 -2.61 4.09
N PRO A 150 16.29 -1.85 4.27
CA PRO A 150 16.41 -0.54 3.62
C PRO A 150 16.45 -0.71 2.08
N LEU A 151 16.20 0.39 1.36
CA LEU A 151 16.38 0.42 -0.08
C LEU A 151 17.86 0.16 -0.42
N ARG A 152 18.13 -0.60 -1.48
CA ARG A 152 19.48 -0.94 -1.94
C ARG A 152 19.90 -0.04 -3.08
#